data_AF-R6WQB0-F1
#
_entry.id   AF-R6WQB0-F1
#
_cell.length_a   1.000
_cell.length_b   1.000
_cell.length_c   1.000
_cell.angle_alpha   90.00
_cell.angle_beta   90.00
_cell.angle_gamma   90.00
#
_symmetry.space_group_name_H-M   'P 1'
#
loop_
_entity.id
_entity.type
_entity.pdbx_description
1 polymer ?
#
loop_
_entity_poly.entity_id
_entity_poly.type
_entity_poly.pdbx_seq_one_letter_code
_entity_poly.pdbx_strand_id
1 'polypeptide(L)' 'MNERDYDGLTMDYFQNQLLAKGITKEMFNMDQFAGLTTRELQNIVNNVSLKEA' A
#
# COMPACT_ATOMS: atom_id res chain seq x y z
N MET A 1 -18.03 -20.66 -3.75
CA MET A 1 -17.07 -19.62 -3.34
C MET A 1 -17.84 -18.65 -2.48
N ASN A 2 -17.75 -18.81 -1.17
CA ASN A 2 -18.44 -17.95 -0.21
C ASN A 2 -17.42 -16.95 0.33
N GLU A 3 -17.87 -15.69 0.41
CA GLU A 3 -17.30 -14.57 1.14
C GLU A 3 -16.35 -15.01 2.27
N ARG A 4 -15.05 -15.05 1.97
CA ARG A 4 -14.01 -15.02 2.98
C ARG A 4 -13.18 -13.78 2.71
N ASP A 5 -13.65 -12.68 3.26
CA ASP A 5 -12.85 -11.85 4.15
C ASP A 5 -11.35 -11.88 3.83
N TYR A 6 -10.93 -11.02 2.92
CA TYR A 6 -9.93 -9.96 3.09
C TYR A 6 -8.96 -10.02 4.30
N ASP A 7 -8.48 -11.20 4.69
CA ASP A 7 -7.54 -11.44 5.81
C ASP A 7 -6.07 -11.44 5.35
N GLY A 8 -5.80 -10.92 4.15
CA GLY A 8 -4.56 -11.18 3.41
C GLY A 8 -4.11 -10.06 2.49
N LEU A 9 -4.39 -8.80 2.82
CA LEU A 9 -3.71 -7.69 2.14
C LEU A 9 -2.23 -7.71 2.55
N THR A 10 -1.42 -8.36 1.72
CA THR A 10 0.03 -8.34 1.84
C THR A 10 0.55 -6.94 1.54
N MET A 11 1.80 -6.65 1.95
CA MET A 11 2.47 -5.40 1.60
C MET A 11 2.47 -5.16 0.09
N ASP A 12 2.49 -6.23 -0.72
CA ASP A 12 2.37 -6.16 -2.17
C ASP A 12 1.07 -5.51 -2.65
N TYR A 13 -0.05 -5.71 -1.95
CA TYR A 13 -1.32 -5.06 -2.30
C TYR A 13 -1.21 -3.53 -2.23
N PHE A 14 -0.62 -3.03 -1.14
CA PHE A 14 -0.41 -1.59 -0.97
C PHE A 14 0.70 -1.06 -1.88
N GLN A 15 1.75 -1.84 -2.08
CA GLN A 15 2.85 -1.51 -2.99
C GLN A 15 2.34 -1.38 -4.43
N ASN A 16 1.42 -2.23 -4.87
CA ASN A 16 0.81 -2.17 -6.19
C ASN A 16 -0.05 -0.90 -6.39
N GLN A 17 -0.72 -0.41 -5.34
CA GLN A 17 -1.45 0.86 -5.42
C GLN A 17 -0.51 2.05 -5.59
N LEU A 18 0.65 2.03 -4.91
CA LEU A 18 1.70 3.03 -5.10
C LEU A 18 2.31 2.94 -6.50
N LEU A 19 2.57 1.73 -7.00
CA LEU A 19 3.06 1.50 -8.35
C LEU A 19 2.10 2.05 -9.41
N ALA A 20 0.79 1.91 -9.21
CA ALA A 20 -0.23 2.50 -10.10
C ALA A 20 -0.19 4.04 -10.12
N LYS A 21 0.38 4.68 -9.09
CA LYS A 21 0.64 6.13 -9.04
C LYS A 21 2.03 6.51 -9.59
N GLY A 22 2.78 5.54 -10.14
CA GLY A 22 4.17 5.73 -10.59
C GLY A 22 5.19 5.71 -9.46
N ILE A 23 4.82 5.26 -8.26
CA ILE A 23 5.68 5.25 -7.08
C ILE A 23 6.22 3.84 -6.89
N THR A 24 7.50 3.67 -7.25
CA THR A 24 8.16 2.37 -7.15
C THR A 24 8.50 2.02 -5.70
N LYS A 25 8.76 0.74 -5.45
CA LYS A 25 9.22 0.27 -4.14
C LYS A 25 10.53 0.95 -3.69
N GLU A 26 11.35 1.38 -4.63
CA GLU A 26 12.58 2.14 -4.35
C GLU A 26 12.27 3.57 -3.87
N MET A 27 11.19 4.19 -4.37
CA MET A 27 10.73 5.51 -3.94
C MET A 27 9.98 5.45 -2.61
N PHE A 28 9.18 4.39 -2.41
CA PHE A 28 8.39 4.19 -1.21
C PHE A 28 8.13 2.70 -0.98
N ASN A 29 8.77 2.14 0.06
CA ASN A 29 8.72 0.72 0.38
C ASN A 29 7.68 0.44 1.48
N MET A 30 6.58 -0.22 1.12
CA MET A 30 5.52 -0.58 2.07
C MET A 30 5.97 -1.60 3.14
N ASP A 31 7.02 -2.39 2.87
CA ASP A 31 7.52 -3.38 3.84
C ASP A 31 8.03 -2.75 5.13
N GLN A 32 8.43 -1.47 5.09
CA GLN A 32 8.88 -0.74 6.28
C GLN A 32 7.75 -0.47 7.28
N PHE A 33 6.50 -0.65 6.86
CA PHE A 33 5.30 -0.44 7.66
C PHE A 33 4.65 -1.76 8.09
N ALA A 34 5.41 -2.86 8.05
CA ALA A 34 4.98 -4.15 8.57
C ALA A 34 4.60 -4.02 10.06
N GLY A 35 3.38 -4.45 10.39
CA GLY A 35 2.81 -4.33 11.75
C GLY A 35 1.74 -3.24 11.89
N LEU A 36 1.58 -2.35 10.90
CA LEU A 36 0.43 -1.46 10.84
C LEU A 36 -0.85 -2.18 10.40
N THR A 37 -1.98 -1.66 10.83
CA THR A 37 -3.29 -2.14 10.38
C THR A 37 -3.53 -1.79 8.91
N THR A 38 -4.39 -2.55 8.24
CA THR A 38 -4.86 -2.25 6.87
C THR A 38 -5.31 -0.81 6.68
N ARG A 39 -5.98 -0.22 7.68
CA ARG A 39 -6.46 1.16 7.63
C ARG A 39 -5.31 2.17 7.62
N GLU A 40 -4.28 1.93 8.43
CA GLU A 40 -3.09 2.77 8.48
C GLU A 40 -2.27 2.64 7.20
N LEU A 41 -2.09 1.43 6.69
CA LEU A 41 -1.42 1.18 5.40
C LEU A 41 -2.16 1.87 4.25
N GLN A 42 -3.49 1.77 4.22
CA GLN A 42 -4.29 2.45 3.20
C GLN A 42 -4.21 3.98 3.32
N ASN A 43 -4.16 4.52 4.55
CA ASN A 43 -3.95 5.95 4.77
C ASN A 43 -2.59 6.43 4.24
N ILE A 44 -1.54 5.63 4.40
CA ILE A 44 -0.22 5.93 3.81
C ILE A 44 -0.35 5.99 2.29
N VAL A 45 -0.87 4.92 1.67
CA VAL A 45 -1.05 4.87 0.21
C VAL A 45 -1.84 6.06 -0.32
N ASN A 46 -2.89 6.49 0.38
CA ASN A 46 -3.73 7.61 -0.02
C ASN A 46 -3.01 8.96 0.03
N ASN A 47 -2.17 9.18 1.06
CA ASN A 47 -1.47 10.46 1.28
C ASN A 47 -0.14 10.55 0.53
N VAL A 48 0.46 9.41 0.17
CA VAL A 48 1.63 9.40 -0.70
C VAL A 48 1.21 9.94 -2.07
N SER A 49 1.75 11.11 -2.39
CA SER A 49 1.72 11.73 -3.71
C SER A 49 3.15 12.17 -4.04
N LEU A 50 3.60 11.84 -5.24
CA LEU A 50 4.74 12.56 -5.81
C LEU A 50 4.21 13.95 -6.11
N LYS A 51 4.68 14.97 -5.38
CA LYS A 51 4.50 16.34 -5.85
C LYS A 51 5.14 16.41 -7.24
N GLU A 52 4.35 16.73 -8.25
CA GLU A 52 4.91 17.17 -9.53
C GLU A 52 5.84 18.35 -9.21
N ALA A 53 7.12 18.19 -9.55
CA ALA A 53 8.15 19.19 -9.35
C ALA A 53 8.03 20.32 -10.39
#